data_AF-A0AAV9BKT5-F1
#
_entry.id   AF-A0AAV9BKT5-F1
#
_cell.length_a   1.000
_cell.length_b   1.000
_cell.length_c   1.000
_cell.angle_alpha   90.00
_cell.angle_beta   90.00
_cell.angle_gamma   90.00
#
_symmetry.space_group_name_H-M   'P 1'
#
loop_
_entity.id
_entity.type
_entity.pdbx_description
1 polymer ?
#
loop_
_entity_poly.entity_id
_entity_poly.type
_entity_poly.pdbx_seq_one_letter_code
_entity_poly.pdbx_strand_id
1 'polypeptide(L)'
;MSKRNLTYTNPEPCSHLAEYKQNHSSRGYNSLQPSLKTNPNGRTTIKTSQSQIPRCGSCSADEGRLYFCLICSSIHCPDHAILHSQVGHAIAVDVDRAELFCCVCNDQVYDPDFDNAVMHKQMKLKKNPQNGKLETPDKKRRRKVAILERETEATEGVSCFPWGLRGLNNLGSTCFMNSVLQAMLHTPPLRNYFLNDRHNREICQRRRRIGRRRGPPEMSCLACDVDAVFLAAFSGDRTPYSPARFLHSWWQHAANLASYEQQDAHEFFISMLDRIHEKEQSTLQPKVVGGDCHCVAHRVFSGVLRSDVTCTVCGFTSTTYDPCVDISLDLDPRNIASTLTGCLDLFTRPEKLGPDQKLHCEHCGLRQDSLKQMSIKRLPSVLCFHVKRFEHSSARRTSKKVDQYLQFPFSLDMTPYLSSSVIRNRFGNRIFAFEGDDACKAPSEFEVFAVVTHTGKLESGHYVTYVRLRNEWYKCDDAWVTRVSEAAVRASQGYLMYYVQKMLYCRGGEEMNCMATSPRHCCL
;
A
#
# COMPACT_ATOMS: atom_id res chain seq x y z
N MET A 1 0.19 6.92 44.31
CA MET A 1 -0.85 5.89 44.21
C MET A 1 -1.56 6.01 42.86
N SER A 2 -1.78 4.85 42.25
CA SER A 2 -2.22 4.59 40.87
C SER A 2 -3.48 5.33 40.42
N LYS A 3 -3.46 6.00 39.26
CA LYS A 3 -4.66 6.17 38.41
C LYS A 3 -4.46 5.29 37.18
N ARG A 4 -5.05 4.10 37.22
CA ARG A 4 -5.11 3.14 36.11
C ARG A 4 -5.90 3.77 34.96
N ASN A 5 -5.31 3.79 33.77
CA ASN A 5 -6.02 4.07 32.53
C ASN A 5 -7.08 2.99 32.29
N LEU A 6 -8.27 3.44 31.89
CA LEU A 6 -9.46 2.65 31.61
C LEU A 6 -9.17 1.64 30.49
N THR A 7 -9.50 0.38 30.75
CA THR A 7 -9.50 -0.73 29.80
C THR A 7 -10.49 -0.45 28.67
N TYR A 8 -10.04 -0.57 27.43
CA TYR A 8 -10.86 -0.54 26.23
C TYR A 8 -11.82 -1.74 26.26
N THR A 9 -13.04 -1.55 26.76
CA THR A 9 -14.13 -2.53 26.66
C THR A 9 -14.71 -2.46 25.24
N ASN A 10 -14.98 -3.61 24.62
CA ASN A 10 -15.77 -3.66 23.38
C ASN A 10 -17.03 -2.78 23.54
N PRO A 11 -17.40 -1.96 22.55
CA PRO A 11 -18.61 -1.15 22.64
C PRO A 11 -19.80 -2.07 22.88
N GLU A 12 -20.64 -1.72 23.85
CA GLU A 12 -21.82 -2.51 24.15
C GLU A 12 -22.74 -2.58 22.91
N PRO A 13 -23.29 -3.76 22.58
CA PRO A 13 -24.16 -3.91 21.43
C PRO A 13 -25.42 -3.05 21.62
N CYS A 14 -25.75 -2.26 20.60
CA CYS A 14 -26.93 -1.39 20.62
C CYS A 14 -28.22 -2.22 20.80
N SER A 15 -28.92 -2.01 21.91
CA SER A 15 -30.19 -2.68 22.22
C SER A 15 -31.27 -2.41 21.17
N HIS A 16 -31.31 -1.20 20.62
CA HIS A 16 -32.28 -0.80 19.59
C HIS A 16 -32.08 -1.55 18.26
N LEU A 17 -30.83 -1.91 17.92
CA LEU A 17 -30.56 -2.74 16.75
C LEU A 17 -31.02 -4.19 16.99
N ALA A 18 -30.82 -4.70 18.20
CA ALA A 18 -31.29 -6.04 18.59
C ALA A 18 -32.84 -6.13 18.53
N GLU A 19 -33.54 -5.11 19.00
CA GLU A 19 -35.00 -5.00 18.92
C GLU A 19 -35.50 -4.90 17.47
N TYR A 20 -34.84 -4.09 16.64
CA TYR A 20 -35.14 -4.02 15.20
C TYR A 20 -35.01 -5.40 14.52
N LYS A 21 -33.94 -6.15 14.81
CA LYS A 21 -33.73 -7.49 14.27
C LYS A 21 -34.75 -8.52 14.72
N GLN A 22 -35.18 -8.46 15.98
CA GLN A 22 -36.23 -9.33 16.51
C GLN A 22 -37.56 -9.09 15.78
N ASN A 23 -37.87 -7.83 15.47
CA ASN A 23 -39.14 -7.45 14.84
C ASN A 23 -39.15 -7.63 13.32
N HIS A 24 -38.01 -7.49 12.62
CA HIS A 24 -37.98 -7.39 11.15
C HIS A 24 -37.24 -8.55 10.44
N SER A 25 -36.74 -9.55 11.17
CA SER A 25 -35.97 -10.72 10.68
C SER A 25 -34.69 -10.35 9.89
N SER A 26 -33.75 -11.28 9.75
CA SER A 26 -32.49 -11.09 9.00
C SER A 26 -32.67 -10.81 7.51
N ARG A 27 -33.91 -10.88 6.99
CA ARG A 27 -34.29 -10.48 5.63
C ARG A 27 -34.76 -9.03 5.52
N GLY A 28 -34.86 -8.29 6.62
CA GLY A 28 -35.34 -6.89 6.63
C GLY A 28 -34.52 -5.95 5.73
N TYR A 29 -33.23 -6.20 5.56
CA TYR A 29 -32.36 -5.38 4.71
C TYR A 29 -32.53 -5.63 3.20
N ASN A 30 -33.32 -6.63 2.80
CA ASN A 30 -33.57 -6.91 1.38
C ASN A 30 -34.39 -5.80 0.70
N SER A 31 -35.16 -5.01 1.46
CA SER A 31 -35.90 -3.85 0.96
C SER A 31 -34.99 -2.74 0.44
N LEU A 32 -33.74 -2.67 0.91
CA LEU A 32 -32.73 -1.69 0.48
C LEU A 32 -32.01 -2.08 -0.80
N GLN A 33 -32.04 -3.35 -1.18
CA GLN A 33 -31.38 -3.88 -2.37
C GLN A 33 -31.67 -3.07 -3.65
N PRO A 34 -32.92 -2.66 -3.98
CA PRO A 34 -33.17 -1.84 -5.16
C PRO A 34 -32.52 -0.44 -5.09
N SER A 35 -32.45 0.17 -3.90
CA SER A 35 -32.00 1.56 -3.68
C SER A 35 -30.47 1.73 -3.58
N LEU A 36 -29.72 0.66 -3.32
CA LEU A 36 -28.25 0.70 -3.26
C LEU A 36 -27.63 0.83 -4.67
N LYS A 37 -26.83 1.87 -4.92
CA LYS A 37 -26.05 2.02 -6.17
C LYS A 37 -24.57 2.13 -5.86
N THR A 38 -23.78 1.26 -6.49
CA THR A 38 -22.32 1.27 -6.40
C THR A 38 -21.75 2.08 -7.55
N ASN A 39 -20.99 3.12 -7.23
CA ASN A 39 -20.26 3.93 -8.20
C ASN A 39 -19.03 3.15 -8.72
N PRO A 40 -18.47 3.50 -9.90
CA PRO A 40 -17.31 2.80 -10.48
C PRO A 40 -16.04 2.84 -9.61
N ASN A 41 -15.99 3.72 -8.62
CA ASN A 41 -14.94 3.78 -7.58
C ASN A 41 -15.15 2.80 -6.40
N GLY A 42 -16.18 1.95 -6.45
CA GLY A 42 -16.45 0.90 -5.44
C GLY A 42 -17.22 1.36 -4.20
N ARG A 43 -17.62 2.64 -4.10
CA ARG A 43 -18.47 3.14 -3.01
C ARG A 43 -19.95 2.86 -3.30
N THR A 44 -20.66 2.31 -2.32
CA THR A 44 -22.12 2.10 -2.40
C THR A 44 -22.83 3.25 -1.70
N THR A 45 -23.78 3.86 -2.40
CA THR A 45 -24.63 4.96 -1.92
C THR A 45 -26.09 4.54 -2.04
N ILE A 46 -26.98 5.13 -1.25
CA ILE A 46 -28.43 4.96 -1.44
C ILE A 46 -28.89 6.02 -2.44
N LYS A 47 -29.45 5.60 -3.58
CA LYS A 47 -30.14 6.50 -4.51
C LYS A 47 -31.60 6.08 -4.64
N THR A 48 -32.51 6.97 -4.25
CA THR A 48 -33.94 6.83 -4.56
C THR A 48 -34.17 7.02 -6.06
N SER A 49 -35.18 6.34 -6.58
CA SER A 49 -35.46 6.29 -8.02
C SER A 49 -35.89 7.66 -8.55
N GLN A 50 -35.13 8.17 -9.53
CA GLN A 50 -35.31 9.40 -10.33
C GLN A 50 -34.63 10.68 -9.80
N SER A 51 -33.33 10.80 -10.10
CA SER A 51 -32.63 12.06 -10.46
C SER A 51 -32.91 13.35 -9.68
N GLN A 52 -33.15 13.28 -8.37
CA GLN A 52 -33.10 14.44 -7.49
C GLN A 52 -32.10 14.19 -6.36
N ILE A 53 -31.37 15.25 -6.00
CA ILE A 53 -30.51 15.30 -4.82
C ILE A 53 -31.38 14.88 -3.62
N PRO A 54 -30.96 13.91 -2.77
CA PRO A 54 -31.77 13.50 -1.62
C PRO A 54 -32.03 14.72 -0.73
N ARG A 55 -33.28 14.91 -0.29
CA ARG A 55 -33.68 16.01 0.58
C ARG A 55 -34.40 15.47 1.81
N CYS A 56 -34.30 16.18 2.93
CA CYS A 56 -35.09 15.84 4.10
C CYS A 56 -36.60 16.04 3.80
N GLY A 57 -37.42 15.03 4.07
CA GLY A 57 -38.87 15.10 3.85
C GLY A 57 -39.63 16.12 4.71
N SER A 58 -38.99 16.63 5.78
CA SER A 58 -39.62 17.57 6.73
C SER A 58 -39.21 19.03 6.49
N CYS A 59 -37.93 19.29 6.21
CA CYS A 59 -37.42 20.66 6.01
C CYS A 59 -36.91 20.96 4.60
N SER A 60 -36.95 19.99 3.68
CA SER A 60 -36.43 20.10 2.31
C SER A 60 -34.95 20.50 2.20
N ALA A 61 -34.18 20.43 3.29
CA ALA A 61 -32.74 20.68 3.26
C ALA A 61 -32.01 19.59 2.44
N ASP A 62 -31.07 20.03 1.61
CA ASP A 62 -30.20 19.20 0.78
C ASP A 62 -28.70 19.32 1.13
N GLU A 63 -28.35 20.19 2.08
CA GLU A 63 -26.99 20.36 2.58
C GLU A 63 -26.80 19.62 3.92
N GLY A 64 -25.86 18.67 3.96
CA GLY A 64 -25.49 17.92 5.17
C GLY A 64 -25.74 16.40 5.06
N ARG A 65 -25.49 15.67 6.16
CA ARG A 65 -25.69 14.22 6.21
C ARG A 65 -27.18 13.88 6.25
N LEU A 66 -27.60 12.92 5.44
CA LEU A 66 -28.99 12.48 5.38
C LEU A 66 -29.11 11.01 5.77
N TYR A 67 -30.19 10.68 6.47
CA TYR A 67 -30.47 9.36 7.01
C TYR A 67 -31.74 8.79 6.37
N PHE A 68 -31.63 7.58 5.85
CA PHE A 68 -32.72 6.80 5.26
C PHE A 68 -33.27 5.81 6.30
N CYS A 69 -34.56 5.93 6.65
CA CYS A 69 -35.20 5.03 7.59
C CYS A 69 -35.42 3.63 6.97
N LEU A 70 -35.03 2.57 7.67
CA LEU A 70 -35.20 1.20 7.19
C LEU A 70 -36.65 0.70 7.20
N ILE A 71 -37.51 1.30 8.02
CA ILE A 71 -38.88 0.84 8.24
C ILE A 71 -39.82 1.49 7.22
N CYS A 72 -39.79 2.83 7.11
CA CYS A 72 -40.69 3.58 6.22
C CYS A 72 -40.04 4.16 4.96
N SER A 73 -38.74 3.94 4.75
CA SER A 73 -38.01 4.41 3.56
C SER A 73 -38.00 5.93 3.35
N SER A 74 -38.27 6.71 4.39
CA SER A 74 -38.19 8.18 4.37
C SER A 74 -36.77 8.68 4.63
N ILE A 75 -36.45 9.87 4.11
CA ILE A 75 -35.13 10.52 4.27
C ILE A 75 -35.27 11.73 5.19
N HIS A 76 -34.42 11.80 6.21
CA HIS A 76 -34.40 12.88 7.19
C HIS A 76 -32.99 13.44 7.40
N CYS A 77 -32.88 14.74 7.72
CA CYS A 77 -31.64 15.31 8.23
C CYS A 77 -31.38 14.84 9.67
N PRO A 78 -30.21 15.10 10.27
CA PRO A 78 -29.85 14.55 11.58
C PRO A 78 -30.87 14.88 12.67
N ASP A 79 -31.32 16.14 12.74
CA ASP A 79 -32.28 16.60 13.74
C ASP A 79 -33.67 15.94 13.57
N HIS A 80 -34.13 15.85 12.32
CA HIS A 80 -35.42 15.22 12.02
C HIS A 80 -35.37 13.69 12.09
N ALA A 81 -34.19 13.07 11.94
CA ALA A 81 -34.02 11.63 12.12
C ALA A 81 -34.17 11.25 13.60
N ILE A 82 -33.66 12.09 14.51
CA ILE A 82 -33.85 11.91 15.96
C ILE A 82 -35.33 12.08 16.34
N LEU A 83 -36.01 13.11 15.82
CA LEU A 83 -37.45 13.27 16.04
C LEU A 83 -38.27 12.11 15.47
N HIS A 84 -37.90 11.63 14.28
CA HIS A 84 -38.53 10.46 13.66
C HIS A 84 -38.28 9.16 14.44
N SER A 85 -37.19 9.05 15.19
CA SER A 85 -36.95 7.88 16.03
C SER A 85 -37.98 7.71 17.16
N GLN A 86 -38.63 8.80 17.58
CA GLN A 86 -39.64 8.79 18.64
C GLN A 86 -40.94 8.07 18.23
N VAL A 87 -41.18 7.88 16.92
CA VAL A 87 -42.31 7.07 16.42
C VAL A 87 -41.99 5.57 16.30
N GLY A 88 -40.89 5.12 16.92
CA GLY A 88 -40.47 3.72 16.93
C GLY A 88 -39.51 3.34 15.80
N HIS A 89 -38.97 4.32 15.06
CA HIS A 89 -38.04 4.11 13.96
C HIS A 89 -36.60 4.46 14.33
N ALA A 90 -35.99 3.65 15.20
CA ALA A 90 -34.70 3.95 15.82
C ALA A 90 -33.47 3.72 14.91
N ILE A 91 -33.60 2.91 13.84
CA ILE A 91 -32.48 2.52 12.97
C ILE A 91 -32.64 3.14 11.58
N ALA A 92 -31.59 3.81 11.14
CA ALA A 92 -31.49 4.44 9.82
C ALA A 92 -30.15 4.13 9.15
N VAL A 93 -30.03 4.46 7.86
CA VAL A 93 -28.82 4.28 7.07
C VAL A 93 -28.35 5.62 6.55
N ASP A 94 -27.06 5.92 6.71
CA ASP A 94 -26.43 7.08 6.09
C ASP A 94 -26.48 6.94 4.55
N VAL A 95 -27.11 7.91 3.89
CA VAL A 95 -27.38 7.87 2.44
C VAL A 95 -26.09 7.90 1.61
N ASP A 96 -25.07 8.63 2.09
CA ASP A 96 -23.79 8.82 1.38
C ASP A 96 -22.81 7.70 1.63
N ARG A 97 -22.88 7.08 2.81
CA ARG A 97 -21.91 6.07 3.25
C ARG A 97 -22.44 4.64 3.22
N ALA A 98 -23.77 4.47 3.15
CA ALA A 98 -24.44 3.20 3.33
C ALA A 98 -23.99 2.49 4.62
N GLU A 99 -23.90 3.26 5.71
CA GLU A 99 -23.53 2.80 7.06
C GLU A 99 -24.78 2.84 7.97
N LEU A 100 -24.92 1.87 8.88
CA LEU A 100 -26.02 1.84 9.84
C LEU A 100 -25.81 2.87 10.96
N PHE A 101 -26.87 3.56 11.32
CA PHE A 101 -26.89 4.57 12.36
C PHE A 101 -28.10 4.38 13.27
N CYS A 102 -27.87 4.43 14.58
CA CYS A 102 -28.95 4.45 15.56
C CYS A 102 -29.22 5.88 15.98
N CYS A 103 -30.42 6.37 15.67
CA CYS A 103 -30.84 7.74 15.98
C CYS A 103 -31.02 7.97 17.48
N VAL A 104 -31.30 6.91 18.26
CA VAL A 104 -31.48 6.99 19.72
C VAL A 104 -30.14 6.99 20.46
N CYS A 105 -29.20 6.13 20.05
CA CYS A 105 -27.83 6.13 20.60
C CYS A 105 -26.97 7.27 20.04
N ASN A 106 -27.42 7.92 18.96
CA ASN A 106 -26.68 8.93 18.22
C ASN A 106 -25.28 8.46 17.80
N ASP A 107 -25.17 7.18 17.44
CA ASP A 107 -23.90 6.53 17.10
C ASP A 107 -24.07 5.55 15.93
N GLN A 108 -22.96 5.27 15.24
CA GLN A 108 -22.89 4.27 14.19
C GLN A 108 -22.94 2.88 14.80
N VAL A 109 -23.75 2.01 14.20
CA VAL A 109 -23.93 0.64 14.71
C VAL A 109 -23.48 -0.35 13.66
N TYR A 110 -22.71 -1.34 14.08
CA TYR A 110 -22.20 -2.38 13.19
C TYR A 110 -23.16 -3.56 13.11
N ASP A 111 -23.44 -4.04 11.90
CA ASP A 111 -24.23 -5.24 11.69
C ASP A 111 -23.74 -6.12 10.51
N PRO A 112 -23.29 -7.37 10.77
CA PRO A 112 -22.79 -8.26 9.71
C PRO A 112 -23.82 -8.61 8.63
N ASP A 113 -25.10 -8.72 8.98
CA ASP A 113 -26.16 -9.08 8.03
C ASP A 113 -26.44 -7.94 7.04
N PHE A 114 -26.35 -6.70 7.51
CA PHE A 114 -26.46 -5.50 6.68
C PHE A 114 -25.26 -5.36 5.73
N ASP A 115 -24.03 -5.56 6.23
CA ASP A 115 -22.82 -5.55 5.40
C ASP A 115 -22.91 -6.59 4.27
N ASN A 116 -23.36 -7.80 4.60
CA ASN A 116 -23.59 -8.85 3.61
C ASN A 116 -24.62 -8.44 2.55
N ALA A 117 -25.69 -7.74 2.93
CA ALA A 117 -26.66 -7.19 1.99
C ALA A 117 -26.03 -6.15 1.06
N VAL A 118 -25.22 -5.22 1.57
CA VAL A 118 -24.51 -4.20 0.77
C VAL A 118 -23.51 -4.86 -0.20
N MET A 119 -22.79 -5.90 0.25
CA MET A 119 -21.78 -6.61 -0.54
C MET A 119 -22.38 -7.55 -1.61
N HIS A 120 -23.54 -8.16 -1.35
CA HIS A 120 -24.19 -9.09 -2.28
C HIS A 120 -24.53 -8.43 -3.64
N LYS A 121 -24.82 -7.12 -3.66
CA LYS A 121 -25.03 -6.35 -4.90
C LYS A 121 -23.73 -6.10 -5.68
N GLN A 122 -22.59 -5.91 -5.00
CA GLN A 122 -21.27 -5.82 -5.64
C GLN A 122 -20.89 -7.11 -6.40
N MET A 123 -21.30 -8.27 -5.89
CA MET A 123 -21.00 -9.56 -6.54
C MET A 123 -21.90 -9.86 -7.75
N LYS A 124 -23.16 -9.41 -7.76
CA LYS A 124 -24.07 -9.56 -8.91
C LYS A 124 -23.63 -8.74 -10.13
N LEU A 125 -23.01 -7.57 -9.93
CA LEU A 125 -22.46 -6.73 -11.02
C LEU A 125 -21.24 -7.35 -11.75
N LYS A 126 -20.64 -8.42 -11.21
CA LYS A 126 -19.53 -9.16 -11.86
C LYS A 126 -19.96 -10.40 -12.64
N LYS A 127 -21.25 -10.77 -12.63
CA LYS A 127 -21.77 -11.87 -13.45
C LYS A 127 -22.48 -11.33 -14.69
N ASN A 128 -21.78 -11.36 -15.82
CA ASN A 128 -22.43 -11.28 -17.13
C ASN A 128 -23.01 -12.67 -17.46
N PRO A 129 -24.27 -12.80 -17.92
CA PRO A 129 -24.92 -14.09 -18.10
C PRO A 129 -24.65 -14.63 -19.51
N GLN A 130 -23.50 -15.29 -19.72
CA GLN A 130 -23.37 -16.21 -20.85
C GLN A 130 -22.52 -17.43 -20.46
N ASN A 131 -23.07 -18.59 -20.84
CA ASN A 131 -22.53 -19.95 -20.80
C ASN A 131 -22.55 -20.66 -19.45
N GLY A 132 -23.65 -21.38 -19.24
CA GLY A 132 -23.70 -22.53 -18.36
C GLY A 132 -22.87 -23.70 -18.92
N LYS A 133 -22.12 -24.33 -18.03
CA LYS A 133 -22.06 -25.78 -17.83
C LYS A 133 -21.33 -26.05 -16.52
N LEU A 134 -22.00 -26.81 -15.67
CA LEU A 134 -21.56 -27.22 -14.35
C LEU A 134 -20.64 -28.43 -14.52
N GLU A 135 -19.35 -28.30 -14.20
CA GLU A 135 -18.47 -29.45 -13.99
C GLU A 135 -18.02 -29.47 -12.52
N THR A 136 -18.36 -30.56 -11.85
CA THR A 136 -18.10 -30.83 -10.43
C THR A 136 -16.61 -31.01 -10.14
N PRO A 137 -16.06 -30.50 -9.02
CA PRO A 137 -14.68 -30.76 -8.64
C PRO A 137 -14.50 -32.20 -8.14
N ASP A 138 -13.55 -32.86 -8.77
CA ASP A 138 -13.13 -34.24 -8.61
C ASP A 138 -12.65 -34.56 -7.17
N LYS A 139 -13.08 -35.71 -6.65
CA LYS A 139 -13.00 -36.18 -5.26
C LYS A 139 -11.58 -36.57 -4.78
N LYS A 140 -10.50 -36.12 -5.43
CA LYS A 140 -9.13 -36.61 -5.16
C LYS A 140 -8.25 -35.75 -4.24
N ARG A 141 -8.70 -34.58 -3.75
CA ARG A 141 -7.88 -33.73 -2.85
C ARG A 141 -8.26 -33.74 -1.37
N ARG A 142 -9.25 -34.54 -0.96
CA ARG A 142 -9.64 -34.72 0.47
C ARG A 142 -8.69 -35.59 1.30
N ARG A 143 -7.61 -36.14 0.72
CA ARG A 143 -6.65 -37.01 1.43
C ARG A 143 -5.30 -36.39 1.77
N LYS A 144 -5.04 -35.12 1.44
CA LYS A 144 -3.78 -34.43 1.82
C LYS A 144 -3.94 -33.32 2.86
N VAL A 145 -5.18 -32.95 3.22
CA VAL A 145 -5.47 -31.99 4.31
C VAL A 145 -5.66 -32.71 5.66
N ALA A 146 -5.98 -34.01 5.66
CA ALA A 146 -6.19 -34.79 6.89
C ALA A 146 -4.90 -35.30 7.56
N ILE A 147 -3.72 -35.06 6.98
CA ILE A 147 -2.42 -35.44 7.59
C ILE A 147 -1.82 -34.28 8.40
N LEU A 148 -2.32 -33.04 8.23
CA LEU A 148 -1.88 -31.88 9.02
C LEU A 148 -2.68 -31.67 10.31
N GLU A 149 -3.83 -32.34 10.48
CA GLU A 149 -4.71 -32.19 11.65
C GLU A 149 -4.35 -33.13 12.82
N ARG A 150 -3.22 -33.84 12.75
CA ARG A 150 -2.81 -34.83 13.76
C ARG A 150 -1.52 -34.49 14.53
N GLU A 151 -0.90 -33.34 14.26
CA GLU A 151 0.29 -32.87 14.97
C GLU A 151 0.05 -31.60 15.80
N THR A 152 -1.20 -31.13 15.91
CA THR A 152 -1.56 -29.92 16.68
C THR A 152 -1.90 -30.16 18.15
N GLU A 153 -1.75 -31.39 18.67
CA GLU A 153 -1.98 -31.69 20.11
C GLU A 153 -0.69 -31.95 20.91
N ALA A 154 0.49 -31.64 20.38
CA ALA A 154 1.72 -31.78 21.16
C ALA A 154 2.76 -30.71 20.80
N THR A 155 2.64 -29.52 21.40
CA THR A 155 3.76 -28.72 21.94
C THR A 155 3.23 -27.42 22.55
N GLU A 156 2.94 -27.46 23.85
CA GLU A 156 2.99 -26.26 24.69
C GLU A 156 4.45 -25.77 24.71
N GLY A 157 4.75 -24.86 23.80
CA GLY A 157 6.05 -24.24 23.61
C GLY A 157 5.89 -22.96 22.78
N VAL A 158 5.17 -21.99 23.34
CA VAL A 158 4.84 -20.71 22.70
C VAL A 158 6.13 -19.98 22.29
N SER A 159 6.45 -19.96 21.00
CA SER A 159 7.53 -19.12 20.48
C SER A 159 7.07 -17.67 20.32
N CYS A 160 7.83 -16.74 20.92
CA CYS A 160 7.52 -15.33 21.14
C CYS A 160 7.59 -14.40 19.90
N PHE A 161 7.67 -14.93 18.68
CA PHE A 161 7.93 -14.12 17.47
C PHE A 161 6.72 -14.05 16.51
N PRO A 162 6.42 -12.88 15.91
CA PRO A 162 5.40 -12.74 14.86
C PRO A 162 5.60 -13.69 13.66
N TRP A 163 4.50 -13.97 12.95
CA TRP A 163 4.50 -14.75 11.70
C TRP A 163 5.17 -13.97 10.56
N GLY A 164 5.81 -14.67 9.62
CA GLY A 164 6.54 -14.05 8.51
C GLY A 164 7.97 -13.62 8.85
N LEU A 165 8.35 -13.60 10.13
CA LEU A 165 9.73 -13.39 10.55
C LEU A 165 10.54 -14.67 10.41
N ARG A 166 11.31 -14.76 9.33
CA ARG A 166 12.18 -15.89 9.01
C ARG A 166 13.51 -15.37 8.45
N GLY A 167 14.62 -15.86 8.98
CA GLY A 167 15.95 -15.51 8.47
C GLY A 167 16.18 -16.03 7.05
N LEU A 168 17.04 -15.36 6.29
CA LEU A 168 17.44 -15.77 4.95
C LEU A 168 18.93 -16.13 4.95
N ASN A 169 19.27 -17.36 4.57
CA ASN A 169 20.67 -17.78 4.52
C ASN A 169 21.45 -16.94 3.52
N ASN A 170 22.65 -16.53 3.92
CA ASN A 170 23.60 -15.91 3.01
C ASN A 170 24.23 -17.00 2.13
N LEU A 171 24.12 -16.84 0.81
CA LEU A 171 24.66 -17.79 -0.17
C LEU A 171 25.99 -17.30 -0.76
N GLY A 172 26.70 -16.44 -0.03
CA GLY A 172 27.98 -15.84 -0.39
C GLY A 172 27.96 -14.34 -0.13
N SER A 173 27.63 -13.57 -1.17
CA SER A 173 27.53 -12.10 -1.13
C SER A 173 26.07 -11.62 -1.24
N THR A 174 25.11 -12.38 -0.71
CA THR A 174 23.68 -12.15 -0.96
C THR A 174 22.99 -11.25 0.07
N CYS A 175 23.74 -10.57 0.94
CA CYS A 175 23.15 -9.71 1.97
C CYS A 175 22.33 -8.56 1.37
N PHE A 176 22.74 -7.98 0.23
CA PHE A 176 21.97 -6.96 -0.49
C PHE A 176 20.58 -7.49 -0.88
N MET A 177 20.52 -8.70 -1.45
CA MET A 177 19.29 -9.38 -1.85
C MET A 177 18.42 -9.70 -0.63
N ASN A 178 19.02 -10.32 0.38
CA ASN A 178 18.31 -10.71 1.61
C ASN A 178 17.67 -9.49 2.28
N SER A 179 18.40 -8.37 2.33
CA SER A 179 17.91 -7.15 2.95
C SER A 179 16.64 -6.60 2.27
N VAL A 180 16.65 -6.52 0.94
CA VAL A 180 15.50 -6.06 0.16
C VAL A 180 14.36 -7.07 0.23
N LEU A 181 14.63 -8.38 0.13
CA LEU A 181 13.61 -9.41 0.25
C LEU A 181 12.89 -9.37 1.60
N GLN A 182 13.62 -9.13 2.70
CA GLN A 182 13.01 -8.93 4.02
C GLN A 182 12.07 -7.71 4.03
N ALA A 183 12.49 -6.58 3.47
CA ALA A 183 11.62 -5.40 3.35
C ALA A 183 10.36 -5.70 2.50
N MET A 184 10.51 -6.43 1.39
CA MET A 184 9.39 -6.80 0.52
C MET A 184 8.41 -7.78 1.20
N LEU A 185 8.92 -8.78 1.92
CA LEU A 185 8.11 -9.75 2.68
C LEU A 185 7.16 -9.07 3.68
N HIS A 186 7.62 -7.96 4.27
CA HIS A 186 6.87 -7.21 5.25
C HIS A 186 6.10 -6.01 4.67
N THR A 187 6.04 -5.90 3.34
CA THR A 187 5.21 -4.89 2.65
C THR A 187 3.76 -5.39 2.57
N PRO A 188 2.78 -4.80 3.30
CA PRO A 188 1.45 -5.40 3.42
C PRO A 188 0.68 -5.56 2.09
N PRO A 189 0.66 -4.57 1.17
CA PRO A 189 0.01 -4.73 -0.12
C PRO A 189 0.61 -5.86 -0.99
N LEU A 190 1.93 -6.03 -0.93
CA LEU A 190 2.65 -7.06 -1.69
C LEU A 190 2.44 -8.45 -1.09
N ARG A 191 2.50 -8.55 0.25
CA ARG A 191 2.15 -9.75 1.01
C ARG A 191 0.75 -10.23 0.68
N ASN A 192 -0.24 -9.34 0.74
CA ASN A 192 -1.64 -9.68 0.45
C ASN A 192 -1.84 -10.05 -1.03
N TYR A 193 -0.98 -9.61 -1.94
CA TYR A 193 -1.04 -10.02 -3.33
C TYR A 193 -0.61 -11.48 -3.51
N PHE A 194 0.57 -11.86 -3.01
CA PHE A 194 1.10 -13.22 -3.17
C PHE A 194 0.33 -14.26 -2.34
N LEU A 195 0.00 -13.95 -1.07
CA LEU A 195 -0.72 -14.88 -0.21
C LEU A 195 -2.17 -15.17 -0.66
N ASN A 196 -2.78 -14.27 -1.45
CA ASN A 196 -4.11 -14.50 -2.04
C ASN A 196 -4.04 -15.18 -3.42
N ASP A 197 -2.94 -15.85 -3.76
CA ASP A 197 -2.77 -16.63 -4.99
C ASP A 197 -2.98 -15.81 -6.28
N ARG A 198 -2.82 -14.47 -6.22
CA ARG A 198 -2.99 -13.59 -7.39
C ARG A 198 -1.96 -13.88 -8.47
N HIS A 199 -0.78 -14.37 -8.09
CA HIS A 199 0.22 -14.94 -8.98
C HIS A 199 0.35 -16.46 -8.75
N ASN A 200 -0.67 -17.24 -9.12
CA ASN A 200 -0.62 -18.68 -8.89
C ASN A 200 0.46 -19.36 -9.77
N ARG A 201 1.43 -19.98 -9.10
CA ARG A 201 2.56 -20.68 -9.72
C ARG A 201 2.15 -21.77 -10.71
N GLU A 202 1.12 -22.56 -10.39
CA GLU A 202 0.66 -23.64 -11.26
C GLU A 202 0.03 -23.10 -12.55
N ILE A 203 -0.80 -22.06 -12.43
CA ILE A 203 -1.43 -21.41 -13.58
C ILE A 203 -0.36 -20.74 -14.45
N CYS A 204 0.59 -20.04 -13.84
CA CYS A 204 1.70 -19.42 -14.56
C CYS A 204 2.54 -20.46 -15.31
N GLN A 205 2.87 -21.59 -14.67
CA GLN A 205 3.61 -22.68 -15.30
C GLN A 205 2.81 -23.33 -16.45
N ARG A 206 1.50 -23.54 -16.29
CA ARG A 206 0.64 -24.09 -17.34
C ARG A 206 0.53 -23.14 -18.54
N ARG A 207 0.31 -21.83 -18.31
CA ARG A 207 0.28 -20.81 -19.37
C ARG A 207 1.59 -20.74 -20.14
N ARG A 208 2.73 -20.81 -19.44
CA ARG A 208 4.07 -20.87 -20.06
C ARG A 208 4.33 -22.13 -20.89
N ARG A 209 3.63 -23.23 -20.63
CA ARG A 209 3.71 -24.46 -21.44
C ARG A 209 2.84 -24.35 -22.70
N ILE A 210 1.68 -23.69 -22.61
CA ILE A 210 0.70 -23.57 -23.70
C ILE A 210 1.10 -22.49 -24.73
N GLY A 211 1.73 -21.38 -24.32
CA GLY A 211 2.16 -20.29 -25.22
C GLY A 211 3.40 -20.58 -26.09
N ARG A 212 3.95 -21.80 -26.06
CA ARG A 212 5.17 -22.17 -26.80
C ARG A 212 4.88 -22.45 -28.27
N ARG A 213 5.04 -21.45 -29.14
CA ARG A 213 5.13 -21.69 -30.59
C ARG A 213 6.44 -21.27 -31.28
N ARG A 214 7.35 -20.51 -30.64
CA ARG A 214 8.71 -20.21 -31.15
C ARG A 214 9.49 -19.42 -30.10
N GLY A 215 10.51 -20.00 -29.47
CA GLY A 215 11.43 -19.29 -28.57
C GLY A 215 12.18 -20.22 -27.60
N PRO A 216 13.40 -19.86 -27.16
CA PRO A 216 14.16 -20.65 -26.18
C PRO A 216 13.42 -20.73 -24.84
N PRO A 217 13.66 -21.78 -24.04
CA PRO A 217 12.95 -22.00 -22.79
C PRO A 217 13.34 -20.94 -21.74
N GLU A 218 12.52 -19.92 -21.52
CA GLU A 218 12.56 -19.13 -20.28
C GLU A 218 12.17 -20.05 -19.10
N MET A 219 13.17 -20.63 -18.43
CA MET A 219 12.98 -21.69 -17.44
C MET A 219 12.40 -21.21 -16.10
N SER A 220 12.52 -19.93 -15.75
CA SER A 220 12.17 -19.45 -14.41
C SER A 220 11.26 -18.21 -14.43
N CYS A 221 10.38 -18.09 -13.45
CA CYS A 221 9.50 -16.94 -13.29
C CYS A 221 9.87 -16.28 -11.98
N LEU A 222 10.50 -15.10 -12.04
CA LEU A 222 10.89 -14.41 -10.83
C LEU A 222 9.69 -14.23 -9.89
N ALA A 223 8.53 -13.81 -10.40
CA ALA A 223 7.30 -13.68 -9.61
C ALA A 223 6.82 -15.01 -8.97
N CYS A 224 7.07 -16.17 -9.58
CA CYS A 224 6.77 -17.47 -8.93
C CYS A 224 7.78 -17.80 -7.84
N ASP A 225 9.03 -17.40 -8.00
CA ASP A 225 10.08 -17.63 -7.00
C ASP A 225 9.91 -16.65 -5.82
N VAL A 226 9.44 -15.42 -6.07
CA VAL A 226 8.97 -14.48 -5.04
C VAL A 226 7.80 -15.08 -4.27
N ASP A 227 6.76 -15.56 -4.97
CA ASP A 227 5.63 -16.27 -4.34
C ASP A 227 6.09 -17.43 -3.45
N ALA A 228 7.07 -18.23 -3.91
CA ALA A 228 7.65 -19.30 -3.10
C ALA A 228 8.39 -18.79 -1.85
N VAL A 229 9.07 -17.64 -1.93
CA VAL A 229 9.71 -16.98 -0.78
C VAL A 229 8.64 -16.51 0.23
N PHE A 230 7.54 -15.91 -0.24
CA PHE A 230 6.41 -15.53 0.62
C PHE A 230 5.81 -16.77 1.32
N LEU A 231 5.49 -17.82 0.57
CA LEU A 231 4.94 -19.06 1.14
C LEU A 231 5.89 -19.68 2.17
N ALA A 232 7.20 -19.67 1.92
CA ALA A 232 8.20 -20.19 2.85
C ALA A 232 8.34 -19.31 4.11
N ALA A 233 8.25 -17.99 4.00
CA ALA A 233 8.32 -17.09 5.16
C ALA A 233 7.08 -17.23 6.06
N PHE A 234 5.92 -17.51 5.48
CA PHE A 234 4.63 -17.64 6.19
C PHE A 234 4.20 -19.09 6.47
N SER A 235 5.06 -20.09 6.21
CA SER A 235 4.73 -21.51 6.45
C SER A 235 4.74 -21.92 7.92
N GLY A 236 5.16 -21.04 8.84
CA GLY A 236 5.35 -21.32 10.27
C GLY A 236 6.73 -21.90 10.62
N ASP A 237 7.51 -22.32 9.61
CA ASP A 237 8.87 -22.80 9.80
C ASP A 237 9.83 -21.63 10.08
N ARG A 238 10.65 -21.80 11.12
CA ARG A 238 11.58 -20.78 11.63
C ARG A 238 13.02 -21.00 11.18
N THR A 239 13.32 -22.15 10.58
CA THR A 239 14.68 -22.42 10.09
C THR A 239 15.04 -21.40 9.01
N PRO A 240 16.27 -20.88 8.97
CA PRO A 240 16.67 -19.94 7.91
C PRO A 240 16.39 -20.49 6.51
N TYR A 241 15.70 -19.72 5.68
CA TYR A 241 15.34 -20.13 4.31
C TYR A 241 16.47 -19.77 3.34
N SER A 242 16.78 -20.67 2.41
CA SER A 242 17.78 -20.43 1.36
C SER A 242 17.09 -20.05 0.04
N PRO A 243 17.11 -18.77 -0.37
CA PRO A 243 16.47 -18.31 -1.61
C PRO A 243 17.28 -18.66 -2.88
N ALA A 244 17.88 -19.85 -2.96
CA ALA A 244 18.77 -20.25 -4.05
C ALA A 244 18.07 -20.28 -5.42
N ARG A 245 16.81 -20.73 -5.45
CA ARG A 245 16.00 -20.75 -6.69
C ARG A 245 15.71 -19.33 -7.19
N PHE A 246 15.40 -18.43 -6.28
CA PHE A 246 15.16 -17.02 -6.58
C PHE A 246 16.44 -16.37 -7.11
N LEU A 247 17.58 -16.57 -6.44
CA LEU A 247 18.88 -16.06 -6.87
C LEU A 247 19.23 -16.53 -8.29
N HIS A 248 19.06 -17.82 -8.56
CA HIS A 248 19.31 -18.37 -9.90
C HIS A 248 18.37 -17.78 -10.96
N SER A 249 17.09 -17.61 -10.65
CA SER A 249 16.14 -16.95 -11.57
C SER A 249 16.55 -15.51 -11.83
N TRP A 250 16.88 -14.74 -10.78
CA TRP A 250 17.29 -13.35 -10.91
C TRP A 250 18.56 -13.22 -11.76
N TRP A 251 19.58 -14.05 -11.55
CA TRP A 251 20.80 -14.06 -12.37
C TRP A 251 20.55 -14.35 -13.86
N GLN A 252 19.58 -15.21 -14.18
CA GLN A 252 19.21 -15.44 -15.58
C GLN A 252 18.64 -14.20 -16.26
N HIS A 253 17.96 -13.34 -15.50
CA HIS A 253 17.28 -12.15 -16.01
C HIS A 253 18.15 -10.90 -15.92
N ALA A 254 19.03 -10.80 -14.93
CA ALA A 254 19.93 -9.67 -14.71
C ALA A 254 21.39 -10.10 -14.90
N ALA A 255 21.74 -10.53 -16.13
CA ALA A 255 23.06 -11.07 -16.43
C ALA A 255 24.22 -10.08 -16.17
N ASN A 256 23.95 -8.78 -16.26
CA ASN A 256 24.89 -7.71 -15.90
C ASN A 256 25.18 -7.61 -14.39
N LEU A 257 24.24 -8.05 -13.56
CA LEU A 257 24.34 -8.06 -12.09
C LEU A 257 24.58 -9.47 -11.54
N ALA A 258 24.65 -10.45 -12.45
CA ALA A 258 24.84 -11.86 -12.13
C ALA A 258 26.31 -12.15 -11.84
N SER A 259 26.82 -11.61 -10.74
CA SER A 259 28.13 -11.95 -10.22
C SER A 259 28.02 -12.49 -8.79
N TYR A 260 29.08 -13.17 -8.35
CA TYR A 260 29.27 -13.52 -6.93
C TYR A 260 29.75 -12.31 -6.10
N GLU A 261 29.90 -11.14 -6.73
CA GLU A 261 30.35 -9.92 -6.09
C GLU A 261 29.20 -9.22 -5.38
N GLN A 262 29.56 -8.27 -4.51
CA GLN A 262 28.60 -7.46 -3.80
C GLN A 262 27.95 -6.46 -4.76
N GLN A 263 26.62 -6.36 -4.70
CA GLN A 263 25.83 -5.46 -5.54
C GLN A 263 25.10 -4.43 -4.69
N ASP A 264 24.61 -3.38 -5.33
CA ASP A 264 23.83 -2.35 -4.67
C ASP A 264 22.39 -2.83 -4.38
N ALA A 265 21.92 -2.61 -3.15
CA ALA A 265 20.57 -3.02 -2.74
C ALA A 265 19.47 -2.22 -3.46
N HIS A 266 19.71 -0.94 -3.80
CA HIS A 266 18.77 -0.12 -4.57
C HIS A 266 18.63 -0.65 -5.99
N GLU A 267 19.74 -0.96 -6.66
CA GLU A 267 19.70 -1.50 -8.02
C GLU A 267 18.99 -2.86 -8.07
N PHE A 268 19.24 -3.73 -7.08
CA PHE A 268 18.52 -4.98 -6.93
C PHE A 268 17.01 -4.77 -6.73
N PHE A 269 16.60 -3.79 -5.90
CA PHE A 269 15.20 -3.46 -5.67
C PHE A 269 14.50 -3.02 -6.97
N ILE A 270 15.11 -2.10 -7.73
CA ILE A 270 14.55 -1.64 -9.01
C ILE A 270 14.47 -2.79 -10.01
N SER A 271 15.57 -3.54 -10.18
CA SER A 271 15.63 -4.71 -11.06
C SER A 271 14.53 -5.73 -10.75
N MET A 272 14.29 -6.01 -9.47
CA MET A 272 13.23 -6.93 -9.03
C MET A 272 11.83 -6.43 -9.43
N LEU A 273 11.53 -5.14 -9.21
CA LEU A 273 10.24 -4.55 -9.57
C LEU A 273 10.00 -4.54 -11.09
N ASP A 274 11.03 -4.20 -11.87
CA ASP A 274 10.96 -4.21 -13.34
C ASP A 274 10.65 -5.62 -13.88
N ARG A 275 11.28 -6.65 -13.31
CA ARG A 275 11.00 -8.05 -13.72
C ARG A 275 9.59 -8.51 -13.33
N ILE A 276 9.05 -8.06 -12.20
CA ILE A 276 7.65 -8.33 -11.84
C ILE A 276 6.72 -7.62 -12.84
N HIS A 277 7.04 -6.37 -13.18
CA HIS A 277 6.28 -5.57 -14.13
C HIS A 277 6.23 -6.19 -15.55
N GLU A 278 7.37 -6.52 -16.13
CA GLU A 278 7.47 -7.13 -17.47
C GLU A 278 6.64 -8.42 -17.58
N LYS A 279 6.67 -9.25 -16.54
CA LYS A 279 5.96 -10.53 -16.57
C LYS A 279 4.45 -10.38 -16.50
N GLU A 280 3.96 -9.46 -15.69
CA GLU A 280 2.52 -9.20 -15.56
C GLU A 280 1.96 -8.52 -16.81
N GLN A 281 2.73 -7.62 -17.45
CA GLN A 281 2.37 -7.07 -18.75
C GLN A 281 2.29 -8.13 -19.86
N SER A 282 3.14 -9.15 -19.85
CA SER A 282 3.06 -10.23 -20.85
C SER A 282 1.83 -11.13 -20.71
N THR A 283 1.12 -11.07 -19.57
CA THR A 283 -0.02 -11.94 -19.24
C THR A 283 -1.37 -11.25 -19.43
N LEU A 284 -1.40 -9.91 -19.44
CA LEU A 284 -2.56 -9.07 -19.71
C LEU A 284 -2.39 -8.46 -21.10
N GLN A 285 -3.42 -8.49 -21.95
CA GLN A 285 -3.33 -8.03 -23.35
C GLN A 285 -2.66 -6.65 -23.51
N PRO A 286 -1.97 -6.40 -24.65
CA PRO A 286 -1.21 -5.18 -24.86
C PRO A 286 -2.14 -3.97 -25.03
N LYS A 287 -1.73 -2.84 -24.43
CA LYS A 287 -2.28 -1.48 -24.55
C LYS A 287 -3.59 -1.23 -23.80
N VAL A 288 -3.46 -0.89 -22.52
CA VAL A 288 -4.41 0.04 -21.89
C VAL A 288 -4.15 1.42 -22.51
N VAL A 289 -5.12 1.90 -23.28
CA VAL A 289 -5.22 3.30 -23.71
C VAL A 289 -5.50 4.11 -22.44
N GLY A 290 -4.45 4.68 -21.84
CA GLY A 290 -4.60 5.43 -20.59
C GLY A 290 -3.40 5.43 -19.63
N GLY A 291 -2.17 5.17 -20.07
CA GLY A 291 -0.93 5.52 -19.36
C GLY A 291 -0.57 4.73 -18.08
N ASP A 292 -1.55 4.17 -17.36
CA ASP A 292 -1.30 3.56 -16.05
C ASP A 292 -1.22 2.03 -16.11
N CYS A 293 -0.11 1.48 -15.60
CA CYS A 293 0.09 0.05 -15.46
C CYS A 293 -0.57 -0.50 -14.19
N HIS A 294 -1.31 -1.61 -14.31
CA HIS A 294 -2.00 -2.26 -13.18
C HIS A 294 -1.24 -3.42 -12.53
N CYS A 295 0.07 -3.58 -12.81
CA CYS A 295 0.86 -4.63 -12.16
C CYS A 295 1.00 -4.37 -10.65
N VAL A 296 1.28 -5.40 -9.87
CA VAL A 296 1.44 -5.27 -8.42
C VAL A 296 2.56 -4.29 -8.06
N ALA A 297 3.67 -4.28 -8.80
CA ALA A 297 4.78 -3.36 -8.57
C ALA A 297 4.34 -1.88 -8.68
N HIS A 298 3.71 -1.50 -9.80
CA HIS A 298 3.24 -0.14 -10.00
C HIS A 298 2.06 0.23 -9.10
N ARG A 299 1.14 -0.69 -8.82
CA ARG A 299 0.04 -0.41 -7.89
C ARG A 299 0.52 -0.08 -6.48
N VAL A 300 1.62 -0.70 -6.05
CA VAL A 300 2.16 -0.55 -4.69
C VAL A 300 3.14 0.63 -4.60
N PHE A 301 4.10 0.70 -5.52
CA PHE A 301 5.24 1.62 -5.45
C PHE A 301 5.19 2.79 -6.45
N SER A 302 4.33 2.77 -7.48
CA SER A 302 4.30 3.86 -8.48
C SER A 302 3.68 5.14 -7.92
N GLY A 303 4.49 6.17 -7.85
CA GLY A 303 4.10 7.58 -7.72
C GLY A 303 4.30 8.35 -9.02
N VAL A 304 3.97 9.64 -8.98
CA VAL A 304 4.23 10.59 -10.08
C VAL A 304 4.82 11.86 -9.50
N LEU A 305 5.99 12.24 -10.00
CA LEU A 305 6.63 13.52 -9.73
C LEU A 305 6.18 14.55 -10.76
N ARG A 306 6.17 15.82 -10.34
CA ARG A 306 5.92 16.99 -11.17
C ARG A 306 7.17 17.86 -11.16
N SER A 307 7.77 18.08 -12.32
CA SER A 307 8.89 18.99 -12.52
C SER A 307 8.38 20.27 -13.16
N ASP A 308 8.50 21.38 -12.45
CA ASP A 308 8.16 22.72 -12.95
C ASP A 308 9.45 23.48 -13.29
N VAL A 309 9.55 23.94 -14.53
CA VAL A 309 10.65 24.79 -15.02
C VAL A 309 10.09 26.16 -15.32
N THR A 310 10.43 27.15 -14.48
CA THR A 310 9.97 28.53 -14.63
C THR A 310 11.07 29.43 -15.19
N CYS A 311 10.77 30.12 -16.29
CA CYS A 311 11.63 31.18 -16.82
C CYS A 311 11.69 32.37 -15.83
N THR A 312 12.88 32.81 -15.46
CA THR A 312 13.06 33.91 -14.51
C THR A 312 12.74 35.29 -15.08
N VAL A 313 12.66 35.41 -16.41
CA VAL A 313 12.39 36.69 -17.10
C VAL A 313 10.90 36.92 -17.30
N CYS A 314 10.19 35.96 -17.91
CA CYS A 314 8.76 36.12 -18.24
C CYS A 314 7.81 35.39 -17.28
N GLY A 315 8.32 34.53 -16.39
CA GLY A 315 7.49 33.75 -15.46
C GLY A 315 6.75 32.56 -16.09
N PHE A 316 6.88 32.32 -17.40
CA PHE A 316 6.31 31.13 -18.04
C PHE A 316 6.86 29.86 -17.40
N THR A 317 5.98 28.91 -17.09
CA THR A 317 6.34 27.64 -16.43
C THR A 317 5.96 26.46 -17.32
N SER A 318 6.95 25.64 -17.66
CA SER A 318 6.75 24.35 -18.32
C SER A 318 6.69 23.24 -17.26
N THR A 319 5.69 22.37 -17.36
CA THR A 319 5.44 21.30 -16.39
C THR A 319 5.57 19.93 -17.06
N THR A 320 6.41 19.06 -16.51
CA THR A 320 6.53 17.64 -16.93
C THR A 320 6.15 16.71 -15.78
N TYR A 321 5.61 15.53 -16.12
CA TYR A 321 5.19 14.51 -15.15
C TYR A 321 6.01 13.25 -15.34
N ASP A 322 6.72 12.85 -14.29
CA ASP A 322 7.67 11.74 -14.32
C ASP A 322 7.22 10.63 -13.37
N PRO A 323 6.86 9.43 -13.86
CA PRO A 323 6.58 8.28 -13.01
C PRO A 323 7.80 7.89 -12.17
N CYS A 324 7.58 7.52 -10.90
CA CYS A 324 8.66 7.09 -10.02
C CYS A 324 8.24 5.86 -9.19
N VAL A 325 9.18 4.98 -8.87
CA VAL A 325 8.99 3.85 -7.91
C VAL A 325 9.71 4.08 -6.58
N ASP A 326 10.68 4.98 -6.58
CA ASP A 326 11.44 5.43 -5.44
C ASP A 326 11.72 6.95 -5.54
N ILE A 327 12.14 7.55 -4.44
CA ILE A 327 12.63 8.93 -4.39
C ILE A 327 14.05 8.89 -3.84
N SER A 328 15.00 9.23 -4.71
CA SER A 328 16.42 9.29 -4.38
C SER A 328 16.80 10.68 -3.83
N LEU A 329 17.19 10.74 -2.56
CA LEU A 329 17.43 11.95 -1.79
C LEU A 329 18.93 12.23 -1.63
N ASP A 330 19.29 13.49 -1.85
CA ASP A 330 20.63 14.01 -1.60
C ASP A 330 20.79 14.43 -0.13
N LEU A 331 21.99 14.20 0.43
CA LEU A 331 22.37 14.67 1.76
C LEU A 331 23.00 16.06 1.63
N ASP A 332 22.70 17.00 2.54
CA ASP A 332 23.42 18.29 2.55
C ASP A 332 24.78 18.10 3.25
N PRO A 333 25.91 18.20 2.53
CA PRO A 333 27.23 18.02 3.12
C PRO A 333 27.57 19.08 4.16
N ARG A 334 26.85 20.22 4.19
CA ARG A 334 27.09 21.32 5.15
C ARG A 334 26.39 21.12 6.48
N ASN A 335 25.37 20.27 6.56
CA ASN A 335 24.57 20.09 7.77
C ASN A 335 24.92 18.79 8.47
N ILE A 336 25.58 18.85 9.63
CA ILE A 336 26.04 17.68 10.39
C ILE A 336 24.87 16.82 10.88
N ALA A 337 23.68 17.40 11.08
CA ALA A 337 22.47 16.72 11.51
C ALA A 337 21.39 16.76 10.41
N SER A 338 21.63 16.03 9.32
CA SER A 338 20.65 15.85 8.24
C SER A 338 19.42 15.11 8.77
N THR A 339 18.23 15.64 8.47
CA THR A 339 16.94 14.99 8.76
C THR A 339 16.28 14.58 7.45
N LEU A 340 15.48 13.51 7.46
CA LEU A 340 14.76 13.06 6.27
C LEU A 340 13.82 14.16 5.74
N THR A 341 13.16 14.89 6.64
CA THR A 341 12.35 16.06 6.29
C THR A 341 13.21 17.14 5.63
N GLY A 342 14.39 17.44 6.17
CA GLY A 342 15.33 18.38 5.54
C GLY A 342 15.79 17.94 4.15
N CYS A 343 16.00 16.63 3.93
CA CYS A 343 16.29 16.08 2.61
C CYS A 343 15.11 16.23 1.64
N LEU A 344 13.87 16.05 2.11
CA LEU A 344 12.66 16.26 1.31
C LEU A 344 12.43 17.75 1.00
N ASP A 345 12.74 18.64 1.95
CA ASP A 345 12.73 20.08 1.75
C ASP A 345 13.75 20.46 0.67
N LEU A 346 14.96 19.90 0.72
CA LEU A 346 15.99 20.10 -0.31
C LEU A 346 15.55 19.58 -1.67
N PHE A 347 14.93 18.40 -1.73
CA PHE A 347 14.42 17.79 -2.95
C PHE A 347 13.31 18.63 -3.62
N THR A 348 12.44 19.25 -2.81
CA THR A 348 11.32 20.07 -3.30
C THR A 348 11.62 21.57 -3.42
N ARG A 349 12.83 21.98 -3.02
CA ARG A 349 13.28 23.37 -3.09
C ARG A 349 13.50 23.79 -4.55
N PRO A 350 13.09 25.01 -4.96
CA PRO A 350 13.45 25.54 -6.26
C PRO A 350 14.97 25.74 -6.36
N GLU A 351 15.57 25.26 -7.44
CA GLU A 351 16.97 25.45 -7.77
C GLU A 351 17.14 26.23 -9.08
N LYS A 352 18.14 27.12 -9.14
CA LYS A 352 18.49 27.81 -10.37
C LYS A 352 19.39 26.90 -11.20
N LEU A 353 18.98 26.65 -12.45
CA LEU A 353 19.82 25.90 -13.37
C LEU A 353 21.14 26.64 -13.62
N GLY A 354 22.23 25.89 -13.76
CA GLY A 354 23.57 26.45 -13.95
C GLY A 354 23.68 27.28 -15.24
N PRO A 355 24.73 28.11 -15.37
CA PRO A 355 24.93 28.99 -16.53
C PRO A 355 25.01 28.24 -17.87
N ASP A 356 25.45 26.98 -17.83
CA ASP A 356 25.60 26.10 -19.00
C ASP A 356 24.29 25.35 -19.35
N GLN A 357 23.29 25.43 -18.47
CA GLN A 357 22.00 24.71 -18.58
C GLN A 357 20.83 25.65 -18.90
N LYS A 358 21.09 26.78 -19.57
CA LYS A 358 20.03 27.70 -19.99
C LYS A 358 19.05 27.01 -20.94
N LEU A 359 17.79 26.97 -20.55
CA LEU A 359 16.71 26.37 -21.32
C LEU A 359 16.10 27.40 -22.28
N HIS A 360 15.67 26.93 -23.45
CA HIS A 360 14.96 27.76 -24.41
C HIS A 360 13.54 28.01 -23.89
N CYS A 361 13.19 29.28 -23.68
CA CYS A 361 11.86 29.66 -23.26
C CYS A 361 10.96 29.84 -24.48
N GLU A 362 9.87 29.07 -24.56
CA GLU A 362 8.90 29.12 -25.67
C GLU A 362 8.27 30.51 -25.83
N HIS A 363 7.99 31.20 -24.73
CA HIS A 363 7.42 32.55 -24.78
C HIS A 363 8.44 33.61 -25.20
N CYS A 364 9.68 33.55 -24.70
CA CYS A 364 10.70 34.56 -25.01
C CYS A 364 11.44 34.28 -26.33
N GLY A 365 11.36 33.06 -26.87
CA GLY A 365 12.14 32.62 -28.03
C GLY A 365 13.66 32.56 -27.81
N LEU A 366 14.13 32.71 -26.57
CA LEU A 366 15.55 32.82 -26.23
C LEU A 366 15.93 31.86 -25.11
N ARG A 367 17.23 31.53 -25.01
CA ARG A 367 17.76 30.73 -23.89
C ARG A 367 17.90 31.60 -22.66
N GLN A 368 17.13 31.28 -21.62
CA GLN A 368 17.01 32.09 -20.42
C GLN A 368 17.39 31.31 -19.16
N ASP A 369 17.76 32.06 -18.13
CA ASP A 369 17.92 31.52 -16.79
C ASP A 369 16.56 31.01 -16.29
N SER A 370 16.53 29.77 -15.83
CA SER A 370 15.30 29.09 -15.40
C SER A 370 15.47 28.49 -14.01
N LEU A 371 14.37 28.49 -13.24
CA LEU A 371 14.24 27.83 -11.95
C LEU A 371 13.58 26.48 -12.16
N LYS A 372 14.19 25.40 -11.70
CA LYS A 372 13.60 24.06 -11.68
C LYS A 372 13.12 23.74 -10.27
N GLN A 373 11.93 23.16 -10.16
CA GLN A 373 11.38 22.72 -8.89
C GLN A 373 10.69 21.36 -9.06
N MET A 374 11.01 20.41 -8.17
CA MET A 374 10.34 19.11 -8.12
C MET A 374 9.25 19.12 -7.05
N SER A 375 8.15 18.43 -7.30
CA SER A 375 7.08 18.19 -6.31
C SER A 375 6.40 16.84 -6.57
N ILE A 376 5.63 16.34 -5.61
CA ILE A 376 4.96 15.04 -5.74
C ILE A 376 3.51 15.24 -6.16
N LYS A 377 3.12 14.76 -7.34
CA LYS A 377 1.74 14.86 -7.83
C LYS A 377 0.87 13.71 -7.33
N ARG A 378 1.39 12.49 -7.33
CA ARG A 378 0.68 11.27 -6.90
C ARG A 378 1.58 10.46 -5.97
N LEU A 379 1.10 10.18 -4.76
CA LEU A 379 1.80 9.32 -3.79
C LEU A 379 1.48 7.83 -4.05
N PRO A 380 2.46 6.92 -3.89
CA PRO A 380 2.23 5.49 -3.90
C PRO A 380 1.64 4.99 -2.57
N SER A 381 1.18 3.74 -2.55
CA SER A 381 0.74 3.09 -1.29
C SER A 381 1.92 2.82 -0.35
N VAL A 382 3.09 2.59 -0.93
CA VAL A 382 4.36 2.38 -0.24
C VAL A 382 5.43 3.27 -0.88
N LEU A 383 6.00 4.15 -0.08
CA LEU A 383 7.11 5.01 -0.45
C LEU A 383 8.43 4.29 -0.17
N CYS A 384 9.35 4.36 -1.13
CA CYS A 384 10.74 3.95 -0.98
C CYS A 384 11.62 5.21 -1.08
N PHE A 385 12.34 5.53 -0.02
CA PHE A 385 13.37 6.56 -0.05
C PHE A 385 14.74 5.91 -0.17
N HIS A 386 15.50 6.35 -1.16
CA HIS A 386 16.89 5.97 -1.34
C HIS A 386 17.78 7.15 -0.97
N VAL A 387 18.68 6.96 -0.01
CA VAL A 387 19.62 8.01 0.40
C VAL A 387 20.90 7.86 -0.41
N LYS A 388 21.21 8.85 -1.25
CA LYS A 388 22.43 8.86 -2.08
C LYS A 388 23.65 9.08 -1.19
N ARG A 389 24.25 7.98 -0.73
CA ARG A 389 25.42 7.99 0.17
C ARG A 389 26.75 7.90 -0.57
N PHE A 390 26.77 7.96 -1.89
CA PHE A 390 27.97 7.79 -2.68
C PHE A 390 28.19 9.02 -3.55
N GLU A 391 29.26 9.76 -3.25
CA GLU A 391 29.68 10.91 -4.05
C GLU A 391 30.88 10.52 -4.90
N HIS A 392 30.79 10.75 -6.21
CA HIS A 392 31.91 10.60 -7.12
C HIS A 392 32.59 11.94 -7.34
N SER A 393 33.83 12.10 -6.85
CA SER A 393 34.60 13.31 -7.10
C SER A 393 35.42 13.14 -8.38
N SER A 394 34.95 13.73 -9.49
CA SER A 394 35.68 13.71 -10.76
C SER A 394 37.09 14.31 -10.65
N ALA A 395 37.30 15.26 -9.73
CA ALA A 395 38.61 15.89 -9.50
C ALA A 395 39.63 14.96 -8.83
N ARG A 396 39.18 14.04 -7.98
CA ARG A 396 40.07 13.09 -7.26
C ARG A 396 40.01 11.67 -7.83
N ARG A 397 39.12 11.41 -8.79
CA ARG A 397 38.85 10.09 -9.37
C ARG A 397 38.56 9.02 -8.30
N THR A 398 38.06 9.45 -7.14
CA THR A 398 37.72 8.61 -6.00
C THR A 398 36.26 8.78 -5.66
N SER A 399 35.60 7.67 -5.38
CA SER A 399 34.25 7.64 -4.84
C SER A 399 34.33 7.55 -3.32
N LYS A 400 33.60 8.41 -2.61
CA LYS A 400 33.59 8.42 -1.14
C LYS A 400 32.19 8.09 -0.64
N LYS A 401 32.12 7.23 0.38
CA LYS A 401 30.89 7.00 1.14
C LYS A 401 30.64 8.15 2.10
N VAL A 402 29.41 8.65 2.09
CA VAL A 402 28.89 9.66 3.00
C VAL A 402 28.27 8.93 4.20
N ASP A 403 29.11 8.70 5.21
CA ASP A 403 28.72 8.09 6.50
C ASP A 403 28.04 9.09 7.45
N GLN A 404 27.43 10.16 6.90
CA GLN A 404 26.68 11.13 7.69
C GLN A 404 25.42 10.48 8.27
N TYR A 405 25.18 10.72 9.56
CA TYR A 405 23.96 10.27 10.21
C TYR A 405 22.75 11.03 9.66
N LEU A 406 21.68 10.28 9.34
CA LEU A 406 20.42 10.82 8.85
C LEU A 406 19.32 10.44 9.83
N GLN A 407 18.73 11.44 10.49
CA GLN A 407 17.60 11.21 11.36
C GLN A 407 16.31 11.07 10.53
N PHE A 408 15.58 9.97 10.71
CA PHE A 408 14.30 9.73 10.03
C PHE A 408 13.17 9.56 11.05
N PRO A 409 11.99 10.16 10.81
CA PRO A 409 10.83 10.02 11.71
C PRO A 409 10.11 8.69 11.48
N PHE A 410 9.47 8.14 12.51
CA PHE A 410 8.69 6.90 12.33
C PHE A 410 7.33 7.12 11.69
N SER A 411 6.79 8.34 11.81
CA SER A 411 5.59 8.80 11.12
C SER A 411 5.99 10.01 10.28
N LEU A 412 5.65 10.00 9.00
CA LEU A 412 6.01 11.02 8.03
C LEU A 412 4.75 11.57 7.38
N ASP A 413 4.59 12.89 7.42
CA ASP A 413 3.57 13.59 6.66
C ASP A 413 4.15 14.08 5.33
N MET A 414 3.56 13.64 4.23
CA MET A 414 3.97 14.01 2.88
C MET A 414 3.19 15.20 2.31
N THR A 415 2.17 15.70 3.03
CA THR A 415 1.35 16.85 2.62
C THR A 415 2.16 18.06 2.15
N PRO A 416 3.23 18.53 2.84
CA PRO A 416 3.96 19.72 2.41
C PRO A 416 4.70 19.54 1.07
N TYR A 417 5.01 18.31 0.69
CA TYR A 417 5.77 17.97 -0.52
C TYR A 417 4.89 17.71 -1.75
N LEU A 418 3.57 17.72 -1.56
CA LEU A 418 2.61 17.57 -2.66
C LEU A 418 2.60 18.80 -3.57
N SER A 419 2.43 18.58 -4.87
CA SER A 419 2.34 19.67 -5.86
C SER A 419 1.27 20.70 -5.50
N SER A 420 0.12 20.27 -4.96
CA SER A 420 -0.94 21.18 -4.52
C SER A 420 -0.46 22.14 -3.42
N SER A 421 0.24 21.63 -2.42
CA SER A 421 0.80 22.40 -1.30
C SER A 421 1.93 23.32 -1.76
N VAL A 422 2.86 22.80 -2.58
CA VAL A 422 3.99 23.57 -3.11
C VAL A 422 3.51 24.75 -3.96
N ILE A 423 2.54 24.53 -4.84
CA ILE A 423 1.97 25.57 -5.72
C ILE A 423 1.18 26.60 -4.90
N ARG A 424 0.40 26.15 -3.91
CA ARG A 424 -0.33 27.04 -3.00
C ARG A 424 0.61 27.95 -2.20
N ASN A 425 1.73 27.42 -1.72
CA ASN A 425 2.75 28.22 -1.05
C ASN A 425 3.39 29.25 -1.99
N ARG A 426 3.55 28.92 -3.27
CA ARG A 426 4.19 29.78 -4.27
C ARG A 426 3.30 30.92 -4.77
N PHE A 427 2.01 30.66 -5.00
CA PHE A 427 1.10 31.61 -5.66
C PHE A 427 -0.09 32.05 -4.80
N GLY A 428 -0.17 31.57 -3.55
CA GLY A 428 -1.30 31.82 -2.67
C GLY A 428 -2.60 31.16 -3.15
N ASN A 429 -3.74 31.55 -2.57
CA ASN A 429 -5.07 31.02 -2.92
C ASN A 429 -5.59 31.50 -4.31
N ARG A 430 -4.72 31.95 -5.22
CA ARG A 430 -5.10 32.59 -6.50
C ARG A 430 -5.05 31.64 -7.71
N ILE A 431 -5.06 30.33 -7.51
CA ILE A 431 -5.02 29.34 -8.61
C ILE A 431 -6.32 28.53 -8.65
N PHE A 432 -6.89 28.45 -9.86
CA PHE A 432 -8.07 27.66 -10.22
C PHE A 432 -7.88 26.18 -9.87
N ALA A 433 -8.95 25.52 -9.42
CA ALA A 433 -8.99 24.08 -9.20
C ALA A 433 -8.37 23.35 -10.41
N PHE A 434 -7.27 22.63 -10.20
CA PHE A 434 -6.70 21.79 -11.25
C PHE A 434 -7.76 20.73 -11.62
N GLU A 435 -8.00 20.51 -12.91
CA GLU A 435 -8.78 19.36 -13.37
C GLU A 435 -8.20 18.08 -12.74
N GLY A 436 -9.01 17.36 -11.96
CA GLY A 436 -8.60 16.15 -11.25
C GLY A 436 -8.23 16.33 -9.76
N ASP A 437 -8.93 17.21 -9.04
CA ASP A 437 -8.84 17.40 -7.58
C ASP A 437 -9.38 16.21 -6.75
N ASP A 438 -9.17 14.97 -7.22
CA ASP A 438 -9.36 13.74 -6.45
C ASP A 438 -8.08 13.34 -5.69
N ALA A 439 -6.94 13.99 -5.98
CA ALA A 439 -5.66 13.71 -5.32
C ALA A 439 -5.54 14.31 -3.90
N CYS A 440 -6.36 15.32 -3.57
CA CYS A 440 -6.34 16.01 -2.26
C CYS A 440 -7.09 15.27 -1.14
N LYS A 441 -7.58 14.04 -1.40
CA LYS A 441 -8.23 13.18 -0.39
C LYS A 441 -7.44 11.92 -0.03
N ALA A 442 -6.24 11.72 -0.61
CA ALA A 442 -5.41 10.58 -0.24
C ALA A 442 -4.73 10.83 1.12
N PRO A 443 -4.76 9.86 2.06
CA PRO A 443 -4.02 9.98 3.32
C PRO A 443 -2.54 10.24 3.02
N SER A 444 -2.02 11.37 3.50
CA SER A 444 -0.62 11.75 3.29
C SER A 444 0.28 11.37 4.47
N GLU A 445 -0.28 10.70 5.47
CA GLU A 445 0.46 10.12 6.60
C GLU A 445 0.98 8.72 6.26
N PHE A 446 2.28 8.54 6.45
CA PHE A 446 2.97 7.28 6.26
C PHE A 446 3.70 6.86 7.54
N GLU A 447 3.83 5.55 7.74
CA GLU A 447 4.59 4.97 8.83
C GLU A 447 5.74 4.13 8.28
N VAL A 448 6.92 4.27 8.88
CA VAL A 448 8.07 3.43 8.54
C VAL A 448 7.81 2.01 9.02
N PHE A 449 8.05 1.04 8.15
CA PHE A 449 7.94 -0.38 8.49
C PHE A 449 9.21 -1.18 8.19
N ALA A 450 10.08 -0.68 7.29
CA ALA A 450 11.37 -1.30 7.05
C ALA A 450 12.47 -0.26 6.77
N VAL A 451 13.67 -0.50 7.29
CA VAL A 451 14.86 0.32 7.09
C VAL A 451 16.03 -0.60 6.76
N VAL A 452 16.62 -0.43 5.59
CA VAL A 452 17.83 -1.15 5.17
C VAL A 452 19.03 -0.26 5.46
N THR A 453 20.06 -0.83 6.08
CA THR A 453 21.28 -0.13 6.46
C THR A 453 22.48 -0.80 5.83
N HIS A 454 23.51 -0.01 5.50
CA HIS A 454 24.74 -0.48 4.89
C HIS A 454 25.95 -0.14 5.76
N THR A 455 26.63 -1.16 6.28
CA THR A 455 27.87 -1.02 7.04
C THR A 455 29.06 -1.43 6.18
N GLY A 456 30.12 -0.62 6.13
CA GLY A 456 31.31 -0.88 5.32
C GLY A 456 31.62 0.22 4.30
N LYS A 457 32.57 -0.09 3.40
CA LYS A 457 33.06 0.76 2.30
C LYS A 457 32.22 0.53 1.03
N LEU A 458 32.49 1.30 -0.02
CA LEU A 458 31.76 1.24 -1.29
C LEU A 458 31.92 -0.11 -2.02
N GLU A 459 33.11 -0.70 -1.99
CA GLU A 459 33.42 -1.99 -2.64
C GLU A 459 33.28 -3.20 -1.70
N SER A 460 33.09 -2.96 -0.40
CA SER A 460 32.99 -4.02 0.61
C SER A 460 32.12 -3.57 1.77
N GLY A 461 30.97 -4.20 1.93
CA GLY A 461 30.09 -3.93 3.05
C GLY A 461 29.08 -5.02 3.30
N HIS A 462 28.13 -4.71 4.18
CA HIS A 462 27.11 -5.62 4.65
C HIS A 462 25.79 -4.90 4.81
N TYR A 463 24.73 -5.53 4.30
CA TYR A 463 23.37 -5.00 4.37
C TYR A 463 22.58 -5.72 5.45
N VAL A 464 21.87 -4.94 6.25
CA VAL A 464 20.99 -5.41 7.33
C VAL A 464 19.66 -4.69 7.21
N THR A 465 18.57 -5.38 7.54
CA THR A 465 17.21 -4.78 7.53
C THR A 465 16.61 -4.75 8.92
N TYR A 466 16.08 -3.60 9.29
CA TYR A 466 15.22 -3.44 10.45
C TYR A 466 13.77 -3.43 10.00
N VAL A 467 12.93 -4.26 10.59
CA VAL A 467 11.50 -4.39 10.27
C VAL A 467 10.68 -4.10 11.51
N ARG A 468 9.59 -3.35 11.36
CA ARG A 468 8.62 -3.05 12.41
C ARG A 468 7.37 -3.91 12.25
N LEU A 469 7.11 -4.77 13.23
CA LEU A 469 5.90 -5.61 13.30
C LEU A 469 5.27 -5.49 14.67
N ARG A 470 3.95 -5.26 14.73
CA ARG A 470 3.19 -5.14 15.99
C ARG A 470 3.82 -4.15 16.98
N ASN A 471 4.30 -3.00 16.48
CA ASN A 471 5.02 -1.98 17.25
C ASN A 471 6.36 -2.43 17.89
N GLU A 472 6.88 -3.60 17.54
CA GLU A 472 8.22 -4.03 17.90
C GLU A 472 9.15 -4.03 16.69
N TRP A 473 10.44 -3.83 16.93
CA TRP A 473 11.46 -3.83 15.89
C TRP A 473 12.30 -5.09 15.91
N TYR A 474 12.60 -5.59 14.72
CA TYR A 474 13.37 -6.79 14.49
C TYR A 474 14.51 -6.46 13.52
N LYS A 475 15.74 -6.81 13.89
CA LYS A 475 16.92 -6.76 13.04
C LYS A 475 17.07 -8.11 12.33
N CYS A 476 16.93 -8.10 11.01
CA CYS A 476 17.17 -9.23 10.11
C CYS A 476 18.57 -9.08 9.51
N ASP A 477 19.49 -9.92 9.99
CA ASP A 477 20.89 -9.99 9.61
C ASP A 477 21.14 -11.37 8.99
N ASP A 478 20.83 -11.49 7.69
CA ASP A 478 20.75 -12.75 6.96
C ASP A 478 19.93 -13.82 7.72
N ALA A 479 20.58 -14.87 8.19
CA ALA A 479 19.95 -16.00 8.88
C ALA A 479 19.45 -15.63 10.29
N TRP A 480 19.97 -14.55 10.87
CA TRP A 480 19.74 -14.16 12.25
C TRP A 480 18.65 -13.08 12.34
N VAL A 481 17.57 -13.38 13.05
CA VAL A 481 16.51 -12.41 13.35
C VAL A 481 16.49 -12.15 14.84
N THR A 482 16.68 -10.89 15.24
CA THR A 482 16.78 -10.49 16.65
C THR A 482 15.87 -9.31 16.96
N ARG A 483 15.28 -9.27 18.15
CA ARG A 483 14.47 -8.11 18.58
C ARG A 483 15.39 -6.97 19.01
N VAL A 484 15.08 -5.75 18.59
CA VAL A 484 15.87 -4.54 18.90
C VAL A 484 14.99 -3.40 19.41
N SER A 485 15.60 -2.44 20.11
CA SER A 485 14.89 -1.26 20.60
C SER A 485 14.74 -0.18 19.51
N GLU A 486 13.72 0.67 19.63
CA GLU A 486 13.52 1.80 18.72
C GLU A 486 14.75 2.74 18.65
N ALA A 487 15.43 2.92 19.78
CA ALA A 487 16.62 3.76 19.86
C ALA A 487 17.75 3.24 18.97
N ALA A 488 17.94 1.91 18.91
CA ALA A 488 18.93 1.30 18.05
C ALA A 488 18.60 1.51 16.56
N VAL A 489 17.32 1.43 16.19
CA VAL A 489 16.86 1.67 14.82
C VAL A 489 17.04 3.13 14.43
N ARG A 490 16.70 4.07 15.31
CA ARG A 490 16.92 5.51 15.05
C ARG A 490 18.40 5.83 14.87
N ALA A 491 19.28 5.26 15.70
CA ALA A 491 20.72 5.44 15.60
C ALA A 491 21.36 4.80 14.35
N SER A 492 20.61 4.02 13.58
CA SER A 492 21.12 3.31 12.42
C SER A 492 21.26 4.21 11.17
N GLN A 493 22.25 3.90 10.33
CA GLN A 493 22.47 4.62 9.07
C GLN A 493 21.57 4.07 7.97
N GLY A 494 20.34 4.59 7.88
CA GLY A 494 19.40 4.20 6.83
C GLY A 494 19.94 4.51 5.43
N TYR A 495 19.93 3.48 4.57
CA TYR A 495 20.26 3.53 3.15
C TYR A 495 18.99 3.52 2.30
N LEU A 496 18.13 2.51 2.51
CA LEU A 496 16.77 2.47 1.97
C LEU A 496 15.77 2.53 3.11
N MET A 497 14.69 3.29 2.95
CA MET A 497 13.65 3.44 3.97
C MET A 497 12.28 3.25 3.31
N TYR A 498 11.50 2.30 3.85
CA TYR A 498 10.19 1.96 3.34
C TYR A 498 9.10 2.44 4.29
N TYR A 499 8.21 3.24 3.73
CA TYR A 499 7.10 3.88 4.41
C TYR A 499 5.80 3.41 3.79
N VAL A 500 4.84 2.97 4.59
CA VAL A 500 3.52 2.52 4.12
C VAL A 500 2.46 3.50 4.58
N GLN A 501 1.46 3.75 3.73
CA GLN A 501 0.36 4.63 4.06
C GLN A 501 -0.37 4.13 5.33
N LYS A 502 -0.59 5.00 6.31
CA LYS A 502 -1.06 4.63 7.65
C LYS A 502 -2.38 3.85 7.67
N MET A 503 -3.30 4.20 6.75
CA MET A 503 -4.57 3.48 6.55
C MET A 503 -4.37 2.00 6.17
N LEU A 504 -3.29 1.68 5.45
CA LEU A 504 -2.96 0.32 5.05
C LEU A 504 -2.18 -0.43 6.14
N TYR A 505 -1.39 0.30 6.95
CA TYR A 505 -0.67 -0.28 8.09
C TYR A 505 -1.62 -0.78 9.18
N CYS A 506 -2.61 0.04 9.57
CA CYS A 506 -3.58 -0.33 10.60
C CYS A 506 -4.40 -1.57 10.18
N ARG A 507 -4.88 -1.59 8.93
CA ARG A 507 -5.64 -2.72 8.38
C ARG A 507 -4.82 -4.02 8.29
N GLY A 508 -3.53 -3.92 7.95
CA GLY A 508 -2.62 -5.06 7.91
C GLY A 508 -2.17 -5.58 9.29
N GLY A 509 -2.26 -4.74 10.33
CA GLY A 509 -2.05 -5.10 11.74
C GLY A 509 -3.28 -5.73 12.37
N GLU A 510 -4.48 -5.24 12.04
CA GLU A 510 -5.77 -5.77 12.52
C GLU A 510 -6.12 -7.13 11.88
N GLU A 511 -5.84 -7.35 10.60
CA GLU A 511 -5.97 -8.69 9.96
C GLU A 511 -5.13 -9.77 10.68
N MET A 512 -4.06 -9.37 11.38
CA MET A 512 -3.23 -10.26 12.18
C MET A 512 -3.82 -10.58 13.56
N ASN A 513 -4.86 -9.86 13.99
CA ASN A 513 -5.71 -10.16 15.13
C ASN A 513 -6.86 -11.11 14.72
N CYS A 514 -7.39 -10.98 13.50
CA CYS A 514 -8.47 -11.83 13.00
C CYS A 514 -8.03 -13.28 12.75
N MET A 515 -6.76 -13.49 12.36
CA MET A 515 -6.22 -14.85 12.18
C MET A 515 -5.92 -15.57 13.50
N ALA A 516 -6.05 -14.90 14.65
CA ALA A 516 -5.79 -15.50 15.96
C ALA A 516 -7.02 -16.16 16.62
N THR A 517 -8.23 -15.99 16.07
CA THR A 517 -9.44 -16.65 16.61
C THR A 517 -10.47 -16.91 15.52
N SER A 518 -10.35 -18.04 14.80
CA SER A 518 -11.47 -18.89 14.35
C SER A 518 -11.04 -19.84 13.22
N PRO A 519 -10.96 -21.16 13.47
CA PRO A 519 -11.08 -22.15 12.43
C PRO A 519 -12.56 -22.46 12.18
N ARG A 520 -12.93 -22.54 10.89
CA ARG A 520 -14.15 -23.14 10.34
C ARG A 520 -15.46 -22.37 10.61
N HIS A 521 -15.93 -21.67 9.58
CA HIS A 521 -17.25 -21.92 9.00
C HIS A 521 -17.43 -21.06 7.74
N CYS A 522 -17.15 -21.64 6.58
CA CYS A 522 -17.71 -21.16 5.33
C CYS A 522 -17.83 -22.34 4.34
N CYS A 523 -18.97 -22.39 3.66
CA CYS A 523 -19.43 -23.35 2.65
C CYS A 523 -20.20 -24.59 3.17
N LEU A 524 -21.50 -24.41 3.39
CA LEU A 524 -22.50 -25.22 2.69
C LEU A 524 -22.78 -24.57 1.32
#